data_AF-A0A8D9RWN8-F1
#
_entry.id   AF-A0A8D9RWN8-F1
#
_cell.length_a   1.000
_cell.length_b   1.000
_cell.length_c   1.000
_cell.angle_alpha   90.00
_cell.angle_beta   90.00
_cell.angle_gamma   90.00
#
_symmetry.space_group_name_H-M   'P 1'
#
loop_
_entity.id
_entity.type
_entity.pdbx_description
1 polymer ?
#
loop_
_entity_poly.entity_id
_entity_poly.type
_entity_poly.pdbx_seq_one_letter_code
_entity_poly.pdbx_strand_id
1 'polypeptide(L)'
;GSIGALKAMGATKLGLTDDELPPLVQMWRNASPHIVQFWWDVDKAAKECIKTHLPQTTHGMKFIYRSGCMFLRLRSGRYLCYPQPKIGINRFGSESITFMG
;
A
#
# COMPACT_ATOMS: atom_id res chain seq x y z
N GLY A 1 1.78 5.64 -3.42
CA GLY A 1 3.14 6.09 -3.81
C GLY A 1 3.10 7.51 -4.30
N SER A 2 4.08 8.33 -3.91
CA SER A 2 4.22 9.74 -4.30
C SER A 2 5.52 9.94 -5.10
N ILE A 3 6.02 11.16 -5.22
CA ILE A 3 7.22 11.58 -5.97
C ILE A 3 8.42 10.62 -5.77
N GLY A 4 8.63 10.10 -4.55
CA GLY A 4 9.71 9.14 -4.26
C GLY A 4 9.62 7.81 -5.02
N ALA A 5 8.42 7.33 -5.32
CA ALA A 5 8.24 6.11 -6.12
C ALA A 5 8.61 6.34 -7.60
N LEU A 6 8.32 7.53 -8.14
CA LEU A 6 8.72 7.88 -9.52
C LEU A 6 10.22 8.08 -9.66
N LYS A 7 10.88 8.68 -8.66
CA LYS A 7 12.34 8.75 -8.61
C LYS A 7 12.98 7.36 -8.64
N ALA A 8 12.47 6.43 -7.82
CA ALA A 8 12.95 5.04 -7.80
C ALA A 8 12.64 4.26 -9.09
N MET A 9 11.58 4.62 -9.82
CA MET A 9 11.21 4.03 -11.11
C MET A 9 11.92 4.68 -12.34
N GLY A 10 12.90 5.56 -12.12
CA GLY A 10 13.75 6.07 -13.20
C GLY A 10 13.34 7.43 -13.78
N ALA A 11 12.51 8.22 -13.09
CA ALA A 11 12.21 9.60 -13.48
C ALA A 11 13.47 10.46 -13.68
N THR A 12 14.53 10.20 -12.89
CA THR A 12 15.85 10.83 -13.03
C THR A 12 16.58 10.46 -14.33
N LYS A 13 16.28 9.29 -14.94
CA LYS A 13 16.84 8.88 -16.24
C LYS A 13 16.12 9.50 -17.43
N LEU A 14 14.90 10.03 -17.21
CA LEU A 14 14.08 10.68 -18.24
C LEU A 14 14.29 12.20 -18.29
N GLY A 15 15.21 12.76 -17.49
CA GLY A 15 15.53 14.19 -17.49
C GLY A 15 14.45 15.09 -16.87
N LEU A 16 13.45 14.51 -16.20
CA LEU A 16 12.36 15.26 -15.56
C LEU A 16 12.86 15.93 -14.28
N THR A 17 12.59 17.22 -14.15
CA THR A 17 12.93 17.98 -12.93
C THR A 17 11.94 17.68 -11.81
N ASP A 18 12.36 17.86 -10.56
CA ASP A 18 11.55 17.54 -9.37
C ASP A 18 10.20 18.27 -9.34
N ASP A 19 10.11 19.43 -10.00
CA ASP A 19 8.92 20.27 -10.09
C ASP A 19 7.89 19.80 -11.15
N GLU A 20 8.31 18.97 -12.12
CA GLU A 20 7.46 18.45 -13.20
C GLU A 20 6.79 17.11 -12.83
N LEU A 21 7.31 16.43 -11.80
CA LEU A 21 6.78 15.14 -11.36
C LEU A 21 5.39 15.23 -10.70
N PRO A 22 5.08 16.21 -9.82
CA PRO A 22 3.78 16.27 -9.14
C PRO A 22 2.59 16.37 -10.10
N PRO A 23 2.59 17.24 -11.15
CA PRO A 23 1.51 17.29 -12.13
C PRO A 23 1.29 15.97 -12.86
N LEU A 24 2.36 15.27 -13.25
CA LEU A 24 2.28 13.98 -13.94
C LEU A 24 1.67 12.88 -13.06
N VAL A 25 2.06 12.83 -11.78
CA VAL A 25 1.44 11.91 -10.82
C VAL A 25 -0.05 12.18 -10.71
N GLN A 26 -0.42 13.46 -10.63
CA GLN A 26 -1.82 13.86 -10.49
C GLN A 26 -2.64 13.50 -11.73
N MET A 27 -2.09 13.75 -12.94
CA MET A 27 -2.72 13.37 -14.20
C MET A 27 -2.96 11.86 -14.27
N TRP A 28 -1.94 11.04 -13.93
CA TRP A 28 -2.10 9.58 -13.93
C TRP A 28 -3.15 9.11 -12.91
N ARG A 29 -3.17 9.69 -11.70
CA ARG A 29 -4.18 9.35 -10.68
C ARG A 29 -5.59 9.70 -11.15
N ASN A 30 -5.76 10.84 -11.80
CA ASN A 30 -7.04 11.27 -12.36
C ASN A 30 -7.49 10.37 -13.52
N ALA A 31 -6.55 9.91 -14.35
CA ALA A 31 -6.83 9.00 -15.46
C ALA A 31 -7.12 7.56 -15.00
N SER A 32 -6.63 7.16 -13.82
CA SER A 32 -6.73 5.78 -13.30
C SER A 32 -7.43 5.70 -11.93
N PRO A 33 -8.69 6.19 -11.79
CA PRO A 33 -9.37 6.27 -10.50
C PRO A 33 -9.59 4.90 -9.85
N HIS A 34 -9.85 3.85 -10.64
CA HIS A 34 -10.04 2.49 -10.11
C HIS A 34 -8.77 1.90 -9.49
N ILE A 35 -7.59 2.20 -10.06
CA ILE A 35 -6.31 1.74 -9.50
C ILE A 35 -6.02 2.47 -8.18
N VAL A 36 -6.33 3.77 -8.12
CA VAL A 36 -6.21 4.56 -6.90
C VAL A 36 -7.11 3.98 -5.81
N GLN A 37 -8.39 3.74 -6.13
CA GLN A 37 -9.35 3.16 -5.20
C GLN A 37 -8.93 1.77 -4.73
N PHE A 38 -8.45 0.92 -5.64
CA PHE A 38 -7.95 -0.40 -5.30
C PHE A 38 -6.88 -0.36 -4.20
N TRP A 39 -5.90 0.54 -4.31
CA TRP A 39 -4.85 0.66 -3.29
C TRP A 39 -5.38 1.19 -1.95
N TRP A 40 -6.37 2.09 -1.98
CA TRP A 40 -7.04 2.55 -0.75
C TRP A 40 -7.80 1.43 -0.06
N ASP A 41 -8.53 0.61 -0.81
CA ASP A 41 -9.30 -0.51 -0.27
C ASP A 41 -8.38 -1.59 0.32
N VAL A 42 -7.25 -1.85 -0.33
CA VAL A 42 -6.21 -2.76 0.16
C VAL A 42 -5.58 -2.24 1.46
N ASP A 43 -5.20 -0.96 1.52
CA ASP A 43 -4.62 -0.35 2.73
C ASP A 43 -5.61 -0.38 3.90
N LYS A 44 -6.87 -0.03 3.64
CA LYS A 44 -7.95 -0.09 4.63
C LYS A 44 -8.13 -1.50 5.18
N ALA A 45 -8.27 -2.51 4.31
CA ALA A 45 -8.47 -3.90 4.72
C ALA A 45 -7.28 -4.44 5.54
N ALA A 46 -6.05 -4.09 5.15
CA ALA A 46 -4.86 -4.48 5.89
C ALA A 46 -4.83 -3.84 7.30
N LYS A 47 -5.10 -2.54 7.41
CA LYS A 47 -5.16 -1.83 8.69
C LYS A 47 -6.27 -2.38 9.59
N GLU A 48 -7.46 -2.61 9.05
CA GLU A 48 -8.58 -3.20 9.81
C GLU A 48 -8.24 -4.61 10.31
N CYS A 49 -7.60 -5.44 9.49
CA CYS A 49 -7.13 -6.76 9.89
C CYS A 49 -6.10 -6.69 11.03
N ILE A 50 -5.20 -5.71 11.02
CA ILE A 50 -4.21 -5.51 12.08
C ILE A 50 -4.87 -4.96 13.36
N LYS A 51 -5.81 -4.02 13.27
CA LYS A 51 -6.48 -3.43 14.45
C LYS A 51 -7.40 -4.42 15.16
N THR A 52 -8.21 -5.14 14.38
CA THR A 52 -9.29 -5.98 14.91
C THR A 52 -8.89 -7.44 15.09
N HIS A 53 -7.79 -7.86 14.44
CA HIS A 53 -7.41 -9.26 14.27
C HIS A 53 -8.49 -10.12 13.60
N LEU A 54 -9.51 -9.51 12.98
CA LEU A 54 -10.55 -10.21 12.24
C LEU A 54 -10.16 -10.31 10.75
N PRO A 55 -10.51 -11.42 10.06
CA PRO A 55 -10.20 -11.55 8.65
C PRO A 55 -10.89 -10.49 7.80
N GLN A 56 -10.15 -9.86 6.90
CA GLN A 56 -10.69 -8.90 5.92
C GLN A 56 -10.56 -9.46 4.50
N THR A 57 -11.45 -9.05 3.60
CA THR A 57 -11.42 -9.47 2.19
C THR A 57 -11.67 -8.29 1.28
N THR A 58 -10.85 -8.14 0.25
CA THR A 58 -11.05 -7.12 -0.79
C THR A 58 -10.48 -7.62 -2.10
N HIS A 59 -11.18 -7.37 -3.22
CA HIS A 59 -10.73 -7.71 -4.58
C HIS A 59 -10.24 -9.17 -4.77
N GLY A 60 -10.87 -10.13 -4.07
CA GLY A 60 -10.50 -11.55 -4.12
C GLY A 60 -9.22 -11.91 -3.34
N MET A 61 -8.71 -11.00 -2.52
CA MET A 61 -7.61 -11.22 -1.59
C MET A 61 -8.13 -11.26 -0.16
N LYS A 62 -7.52 -12.11 0.69
CA LYS A 62 -7.93 -12.28 2.09
C LYS A 62 -6.78 -11.96 3.03
N PHE A 63 -7.02 -11.09 3.99
CA PHE A 63 -6.12 -10.72 5.08
C PHE A 63 -6.49 -11.51 6.32
N ILE A 64 -5.51 -12.13 6.97
CA ILE A 64 -5.71 -12.98 8.13
C ILE A 64 -4.63 -12.67 9.15
N TYR A 65 -5.01 -12.39 10.40
CA TYR A 65 -4.07 -12.23 11.49
C TYR A 65 -3.99 -13.52 12.31
N ARG A 66 -2.81 -14.11 12.44
CA ARG A 66 -2.60 -15.34 13.21
C ARG A 66 -1.17 -15.39 13.77
N SER A 67 -1.05 -15.77 15.04
CA SER A 67 0.25 -16.00 15.70
C SER A 67 1.24 -14.82 15.56
N GLY A 68 0.73 -13.60 15.70
CA GLY A 68 1.55 -12.38 15.58
C GLY A 68 1.99 -12.03 14.15
N CYS A 69 1.43 -12.69 13.13
CA CYS A 69 1.70 -12.42 11.72
C CYS A 69 0.41 -12.06 10.98
N MET A 70 0.48 -11.13 10.04
CA MET A 70 -0.58 -10.92 9.05
C MET A 70 -0.24 -11.68 7.78
N PHE A 71 -1.18 -12.49 7.32
CA PHE A 71 -1.11 -13.24 6.08
C PHE A 71 -2.02 -12.60 5.04
N LEU A 72 -1.47 -12.31 3.86
CA LEU A 72 -2.23 -11.91 2.68
C LEU A 72 -2.32 -13.10 1.72
N ARG A 73 -3.52 -13.68 1.60
CA ARG A 73 -3.83 -14.67 0.57
C ARG A 73 -4.15 -13.94 -0.73
N LEU A 74 -3.32 -14.17 -1.74
CA LEU A 74 -3.51 -13.65 -3.09
C LEU A 74 -4.56 -14.46 -3.85
N ARG A 75 -5.08 -13.91 -4.95
CA ARG A 75 -5.96 -14.63 -5.90
C ARG A 75 -5.35 -15.93 -6.42
N SER A 76 -4.03 -16.01 -6.50
CA SER A 76 -3.28 -17.23 -6.85
C SER A 76 -3.34 -18.34 -5.78
N GLY A 77 -3.93 -18.08 -4.61
CA GLY A 77 -3.94 -19.00 -3.47
C GLY A 77 -2.67 -18.93 -2.61
N ARG A 78 -1.58 -18.33 -3.11
CA ARG A 78 -0.33 -18.12 -2.36
C ARG A 78 -0.52 -17.11 -1.23
N TYR A 79 0.33 -17.23 -0.21
CA TYR A 79 0.34 -16.37 0.96
C TYR A 79 1.61 -15.53 1.02
N LEU A 80 1.45 -14.25 1.31
CA LEU A 80 2.52 -13.39 1.80
C LEU A 80 2.37 -13.26 3.32
N CYS A 81 3.48 -13.29 4.04
CA CYS A 81 3.51 -13.19 5.50
C CYS A 81 4.22 -11.90 5.93
N TYR A 82 3.56 -11.13 6.78
CA TYR A 82 4.08 -9.91 7.39
C TYR A 82 4.18 -10.12 8.90
N PRO A 83 5.38 -10.39 9.45
CA PRO A 83 5.57 -10.64 10.86
C PRO A 83 5.46 -9.36 11.69
N GLN A 84 4.80 -9.47 12.85
CA GLN A 84 4.59 -8.40 13.83
C GLN A 84 4.17 -7.07 13.21
N PRO A 85 3.09 -7.04 12.41
CA PRO A 85 2.67 -5.81 11.77
C PRO A 85 2.08 -4.88 12.82
N LYS A 86 2.42 -3.60 12.74
CA LYS A 86 1.96 -2.55 13.64
C LYS A 86 1.40 -1.39 12.82
N ILE A 87 0.52 -0.62 13.44
CA ILE A 87 0.08 0.65 12.87
C ILE A 87 0.83 1.75 13.60
N GLY A 88 1.65 2.47 12.84
CA GLY A 88 2.34 3.66 13.31
C GLY A 88 1.85 4.89 12.57
N ILE A 89 2.47 6.03 12.87
CA ILE A 89 2.23 7.29 12.18
C ILE A 89 3.41 7.51 11.24
N ASN A 90 3.14 7.79 9.96
CA ASN A 90 4.19 8.13 9.01
C ASN A 90 4.73 9.56 9.27
N ARG A 91 5.82 9.93 8.58
CA ARG A 91 6.40 11.30 8.66
C ARG A 91 5.44 12.44 8.25
N PHE A 92 4.27 12.12 7.71
CA PHE A 92 3.24 13.05 7.27
C PHE A 92 2.01 13.06 8.18
N GLY A 93 2.08 12.43 9.36
CA GLY A 93 0.98 12.42 10.33
C GLY A 93 -0.17 11.45 10.03
N SER A 94 -0.07 10.62 8.99
CA SER A 94 -1.11 9.64 8.63
C SER A 94 -0.78 8.23 9.14
N GLU A 95 -1.80 7.41 9.40
CA GLU A 95 -1.60 6.00 9.77
C GLU A 95 -0.86 5.23 8.65
N SER A 96 0.15 4.46 9.04
CA SER A 96 0.93 3.60 8.16
C SER A 96 1.18 2.25 8.82
N ILE A 97 1.16 1.20 8.01
CA ILE A 97 1.56 -0.13 8.47
C ILE A 97 3.09 -0.19 8.52
N THR A 98 3.62 -0.64 9.65
CA THR A 98 5.03 -1.02 9.83
C THR A 98 5.08 -2.52 10.11
N PHE A 99 6.19 -3.17 9.78
CA PHE A 99 6.45 -4.58 10.05
C PHE A 99 7.92 -4.73 10.45
N MET A 100 8.26 -5.82 11.13
CA MET A 100 9.67 -6.11 11.41
C MET A 100 10.32 -6.63 10.13
N GLY A 101 11.22 -5.82 9.57
CA GLY A 101 12.00 -6.10 8.35
C GLY A 101 12.91 -4.93 8.02
#